data_AF-A0A2E3WW61-F1
#
_entry.id   AF-A0A2E3WW61-F1
#
_cell.length_a   1.000
_cell.length_b   1.000
_cell.length_c   1.000
_cell.angle_alpha   90.00
_cell.angle_beta   90.00
_cell.angle_gamma   90.00
#
_symmetry.space_group_name_H-M   'P 1'
#
loop_
_entity.id
_entity.type
_entity.pdbx_description
1 polymer ?
#
loop_
_entity_poly.entity_id
_entity_poly.type
_entity_poly.pdbx_seq_one_letter_code
_entity_poly.pdbx_strand_id
1 'polypeptide(L)'
;MEHLLCQSLNGLHLLWDHTNIAQILRVPTEDIDFFNPPNMDKLQDLFHQLIDKKTFNEKQLFLQSLDQESYEMLLRAYFHILDNTALMATPYRH
;
A
#
# COMPACT_ATOMS: atom_id res chain seq x y z
N MET A 1 -4.88 11.58 -2.86
CA MET A 1 -4.82 10.13 -2.57
C MET A 1 -5.96 9.38 -3.22
N GLU A 2 -7.20 9.84 -3.06
CA GLU A 2 -8.40 9.22 -3.64
C GLU A 2 -8.26 8.89 -5.13
N HIS A 3 -7.70 9.80 -5.94
CA HIS A 3 -7.43 9.53 -7.35
C HIS A 3 -6.48 8.35 -7.59
N LEU A 4 -5.40 8.21 -6.79
CA LEU A 4 -4.47 7.08 -6.90
C LEU A 4 -5.13 5.76 -6.48
N LEU A 5 -5.98 5.79 -5.45
CA LEU A 5 -6.75 4.62 -5.02
C LEU A 5 -7.75 4.19 -6.11
N CYS A 6 -8.48 5.12 -6.71
CA CYS A 6 -9.39 4.83 -7.83
C CYS A 6 -8.66 4.26 -9.05
N GLN A 7 -7.46 4.76 -9.38
CA GLN A 7 -6.65 4.20 -10.47
C GLN A 7 -6.17 2.78 -10.12
N SER A 8 -5.73 2.54 -8.89
CA SER A 8 -5.27 1.22 -8.47
C SER A 8 -6.38 0.19 -8.30
N LEU A 9 -7.61 0.59 -7.99
CA LEU A 9 -8.79 -0.28 -8.08
C LEU A 9 -9.04 -0.77 -9.52
N ASN A 10 -8.59 -0.02 -10.53
CA ASN A 10 -8.61 -0.42 -11.94
C ASN A 10 -7.31 -1.12 -12.38
N GLY A 11 -6.45 -1.53 -11.43
CA GLY A 11 -5.19 -2.23 -11.69
C GLY A 11 -4.01 -1.34 -12.08
N LEU A 12 -4.13 -0.02 -11.98
CA LEU A 12 -3.05 0.92 -12.27
C LEU A 12 -2.27 1.27 -11.00
N HIS A 13 -1.16 0.56 -10.77
CA HIS A 13 -0.28 0.73 -9.61
C HIS A 13 0.93 1.61 -9.92
N LEU A 14 0.73 2.92 -10.09
CA LEU A 14 1.79 3.82 -10.58
C LEU A 14 2.98 4.01 -9.61
N LEU A 15 2.76 3.82 -8.30
CA LEU A 15 3.78 4.09 -7.28
C LEU A 15 4.77 2.92 -7.07
N TRP A 16 4.45 1.71 -7.55
CA TRP A 16 5.23 0.51 -7.28
C TRP A 16 5.46 -0.29 -8.57
N ASP A 17 6.64 -0.89 -8.70
CA ASP A 17 6.95 -1.82 -9.79
C ASP A 17 6.19 -3.14 -9.57
N HIS A 18 5.59 -3.66 -10.64
CA HIS A 18 4.90 -4.95 -10.65
C HIS A 18 5.78 -6.10 -10.14
N THR A 19 7.09 -6.06 -10.41
CA THR A 19 8.03 -7.08 -9.95
C THR A 19 8.11 -7.12 -8.42
N ASN A 20 8.20 -5.94 -7.80
CA ASN A 20 8.28 -5.81 -6.34
C ASN A 20 6.95 -6.17 -5.68
N ILE A 21 5.83 -5.74 -6.27
CA ILE A 21 4.48 -6.11 -5.81
C ILE A 21 4.34 -7.63 -5.76
N ALA A 22 4.65 -8.31 -6.87
CA ALA A 22 4.52 -9.76 -6.96
C ALA A 22 5.44 -10.50 -5.97
N GLN A 23 6.66 -10.01 -5.77
CA GLN A 23 7.60 -10.60 -4.81
C GLN A 23 7.09 -10.49 -3.37
N ILE A 24 6.61 -9.31 -2.98
CA ILE A 24 6.20 -9.03 -1.60
C ILE A 24 4.87 -9.71 -1.29
N LEU A 25 3.88 -9.57 -2.17
CA LEU A 25 2.54 -10.15 -1.96
C LEU A 25 2.49 -11.67 -2.18
N ARG A 26 3.58 -12.30 -2.66
CA ARG A 26 3.68 -13.76 -2.72
C ARG A 26 3.56 -14.42 -1.34
N VAL A 27 4.01 -13.73 -0.30
CA VAL A 27 3.80 -14.14 1.09
C VAL A 27 2.55 -13.43 1.59
N PRO A 28 1.48 -14.16 1.98
CA PRO A 28 0.28 -13.56 2.55
C PRO A 28 0.61 -12.66 3.74
N THR A 29 -0.02 -11.49 3.81
CA THR A 29 0.20 -10.52 4.89
C THR A 29 -0.25 -11.07 6.25
N GLU A 30 -1.18 -12.01 6.27
CA GLU A 30 -1.68 -12.72 7.46
C GLU A 30 -0.63 -13.66 8.06
N ASP A 31 0.31 -14.17 7.24
CA ASP A 31 1.31 -15.16 7.66
C ASP A 31 2.50 -14.53 8.42
N ILE A 32 2.57 -13.19 8.51
CA ILE A 32 3.73 -12.45 9.03
C ILE A 32 3.42 -11.59 10.27
N ASP A 33 2.29 -11.84 10.96
CA ASP A 33 1.83 -11.07 12.13
C ASP A 33 1.95 -9.53 11.93
N PHE A 34 1.50 -9.11 10.75
CA PHE A 34 1.75 -7.76 10.23
C PHE A 34 1.07 -6.66 11.06
N PHE A 35 -0.18 -6.90 11.47
CA PHE A 35 -1.06 -5.92 12.13
C PHE A 35 -0.94 -5.95 13.66
N ASN A 36 0.28 -6.02 14.18
CA ASN A 36 0.53 -5.86 15.61
C ASN A 36 0.61 -4.35 16.00
N PRO A 37 0.36 -3.99 17.27
CA PRO A 37 0.33 -2.59 17.70
C PRO A 37 1.56 -1.74 17.33
N PRO A 38 2.82 -2.18 17.55
CA PRO A 38 3.98 -1.35 17.20
C PRO A 38 4.13 -1.14 15.69
N ASN A 39 3.76 -2.13 14.87
CA ASN A 39 3.75 -1.97 13.41
C ASN A 39 2.67 -0.99 12.95
N MET A 40 1.53 -0.92 13.65
CA MET A 40 0.46 0.03 13.31
C MET A 40 0.87 1.49 13.50
N ASP A 41 1.60 1.81 14.56
CA ASP A 41 2.10 3.17 14.79
C ASP A 41 3.09 3.59 13.68
N LYS A 42 4.07 2.71 13.39
CA LYS A 42 5.04 2.93 12.31
C LYS A 42 4.36 3.07 10.95
N LEU A 43 3.36 2.22 10.67
CA LEU A 43 2.59 2.27 9.44
C LEU A 43 1.81 3.58 9.30
N GLN A 44 1.18 4.04 10.38
CA GLN A 44 0.45 5.31 10.39
C GLN A 44 1.37 6.49 10.06
N ASP A 45 2.57 6.53 10.66
CA ASP A 45 3.56 7.56 10.37
C ASP A 45 4.05 7.50 8.92
N LEU A 46 4.30 6.31 8.39
CA LEU A 46 4.71 6.11 6.99
C LEU A 46 3.62 6.58 6.02
N PHE A 47 2.35 6.28 6.30
CA PHE A 47 1.23 6.77 5.50
C PHE A 47 1.13 8.29 5.56
N HIS A 48 1.22 8.89 6.74
CA HIS A 48 1.15 10.35 6.88
C HIS A 48 2.24 11.03 6.03
N GLN A 49 3.47 10.54 6.14
CA GLN A 49 4.60 11.04 5.34
C GLN A 49 4.40 10.85 3.84
N LEU A 50 3.84 9.72 3.40
CA LEU A 50 3.50 9.50 2.00
C LEU A 50 2.45 10.50 1.52
N ILE A 51 1.42 10.75 2.32
CA ILE A 51 0.30 11.64 2.00
C ILE A 51 0.77 13.09 1.85
N ASP A 52 1.63 13.52 2.76
CA ASP A 52 2.20 14.87 2.80
C ASP A 52 3.00 15.23 1.54
N LYS A 53 3.52 14.23 0.81
CA LYS A 53 4.16 14.46 -0.49
C LYS A 53 3.13 14.95 -1.51
N LYS A 54 3.37 16.10 -2.12
CA LYS A 54 2.39 16.77 -2.98
C LYS A 54 2.39 16.21 -4.40
N THR A 55 3.56 15.85 -4.90
CA THR A 55 3.75 15.38 -6.27
C THR A 55 3.99 13.88 -6.32
N PHE A 56 3.74 13.30 -7.50
CA PHE A 56 4.03 11.90 -7.76
C PHE A 56 5.51 11.56 -7.59
N ASN A 57 6.40 12.42 -8.11
CA ASN A 57 7.85 12.23 -7.98
C ASN A 57 8.31 12.26 -6.53
N GLU A 58 7.76 13.16 -5.68
CA GLU A 58 8.09 13.18 -4.25
C GLU A 58 7.64 11.92 -3.54
N LYS A 59 6.50 11.34 -3.92
CA LYS A 59 6.03 10.05 -3.39
C LYS A 59 6.98 8.92 -3.80
N GLN A 60 7.42 8.88 -5.06
CA GLN A 60 8.38 7.88 -5.52
C GLN A 60 9.74 8.01 -4.82
N LEU A 61 10.27 9.23 -4.69
CA LEU A 61 11.52 9.48 -3.98
C LEU A 61 11.42 9.06 -2.51
N PHE A 62 10.30 9.35 -1.86
CA PHE A 62 10.04 8.88 -0.50
C PHE A 62 10.07 7.36 -0.43
N LEU A 63 9.32 6.66 -1.30
CA LEU A 63 9.29 5.20 -1.33
C LEU A 63 10.68 4.59 -1.56
N GLN A 64 11.48 5.18 -2.44
CA GLN A 64 12.85 4.75 -2.72
C GLN A 64 13.82 5.03 -1.57
N SER A 65 13.50 5.98 -0.68
CA SER A 65 14.31 6.31 0.49
C SER A 65 14.04 5.43 1.71
N LEU A 66 12.94 4.66 1.70
CA LEU A 66 12.59 3.75 2.78
C LEU A 66 13.53 2.55 2.81
N ASP A 67 13.80 2.05 4.01
CA ASP A 67 14.37 0.71 4.17
C ASP A 67 13.38 -0.37 3.69
N GLN A 68 13.90 -1.56 3.41
CA GLN A 68 13.12 -2.66 2.84
C GLN A 68 11.88 -2.98 3.69
N GLU A 69 12.01 -3.02 5.01
CA GLU A 69 10.91 -3.37 5.92
C GLU A 69 9.81 -2.31 5.85
N SER A 70 10.17 -1.03 5.94
CA SER A 70 9.22 0.08 5.85
C SER A 70 8.53 0.16 4.47
N TYR A 71 9.27 -0.12 3.39
CA TYR A 71 8.71 -0.18 2.03
C TYR A 71 7.68 -1.30 1.89
N GLU A 72 8.03 -2.51 2.34
CA GLU A 72 7.14 -3.67 2.31
C GLU A 72 5.88 -3.42 3.15
N MET A 73 6.04 -2.81 4.31
CA MET A 73 4.95 -2.47 5.22
C MET A 73 3.95 -1.54 4.56
N LEU A 74 4.43 -0.45 3.96
CA LEU A 74 3.58 0.50 3.29
C LEU A 74 2.87 -0.11 2.07
N LEU A 75 3.56 -0.96 1.30
CA LEU A 75 2.96 -1.66 0.16
C LEU A 75 1.86 -2.62 0.61
N ARG A 76 2.13 -3.47 1.60
CA ARG A 76 1.13 -4.44 2.10
C ARG A 76 -0.11 -3.76 2.62
N ALA A 77 0.05 -2.71 3.40
CA ALA A 77 -1.07 -1.96 3.93
C ALA A 77 -1.85 -1.22 2.84
N TYR A 78 -1.16 -0.67 1.85
CA TYR A 78 -1.80 -0.05 0.69
C TYR A 78 -2.68 -1.03 -0.08
N PHE A 79 -2.17 -2.22 -0.38
CA PHE A 79 -2.95 -3.27 -1.03
C PHE A 79 -4.07 -3.81 -0.14
N HIS A 80 -3.86 -3.92 1.17
CA HIS A 80 -4.93 -4.33 2.09
C HIS A 80 -6.09 -3.32 2.11
N ILE A 81 -5.79 -2.01 2.08
CA ILE A 81 -6.81 -0.97 1.96
C ILE A 81 -7.53 -1.07 0.61
N LEU A 82 -6.80 -1.31 -0.48
CA LEU A 82 -7.38 -1.50 -1.81
C LEU A 82 -8.30 -2.71 -1.87
N ASP A 83 -7.88 -3.86 -1.36
CA ASP A 83 -8.67 -5.09 -1.35
C ASP A 83 -9.95 -4.89 -0.54
N ASN A 84 -9.85 -4.31 0.66
CA ASN A 84 -11.02 -3.97 1.47
C ASN A 84 -11.96 -3.00 0.74
N THR A 85 -11.41 -1.99 0.07
CA THR A 85 -12.21 -1.03 -0.70
C THR A 85 -12.89 -1.69 -1.91
N ALA A 86 -12.18 -2.58 -2.62
CA ALA A 86 -12.71 -3.33 -3.75
C ALA A 86 -13.86 -4.25 -3.33
N LEU A 87 -13.68 -4.98 -2.22
CA LEU A 87 -14.72 -5.84 -1.63
C LEU A 87 -15.97 -5.05 -1.24
N MET A 88 -15.81 -3.85 -0.68
CA MET A 88 -16.94 -2.96 -0.36
C MET A 88 -17.58 -2.35 -1.61
N ALA A 89 -16.80 -2.08 -2.66
CA ALA A 89 -17.26 -1.51 -3.92
C ALA A 89 -17.95 -2.54 -4.83
N THR A 90 -17.74 -3.85 -4.62
CA THR A 90 -18.55 -4.91 -5.24
C THR A 90 -19.85 -5.09 -4.47
N PRO A 91 -21.01 -4.55 -4.93
CA PRO A 91 -22.28 -5.02 -4.43
C PRO A 91 -22.39 -6.50 -4.78
N TYR A 92 -22.70 -7.34 -3.79
CA TYR A 92 -23.04 -8.75 -3.93
C TYR A 92 -23.59 -9.08 -5.33
N ARG A 93 -22.77 -9.72 -6.17
CA ARG A 93 -23.26 -10.45 -7.34
C ARG A 93 -23.42 -11.91 -6.93
N HIS A 94 -24.63 -12.21 -6.46
CA HIS A 94 -25.29 -13.50 -6.27
C HIS A 94 -24.58 -14.60 -5.48
#